data_AF-A0A925X8D3-F1
#
_entry.id   AF-A0A925X8D3-F1
#
_cell.length_a   1.000
_cell.length_b   1.000
_cell.length_c   1.000
_cell.angle_alpha   90.00
_cell.angle_beta   90.00
_cell.angle_gamma   90.00
#
_symmetry.space_group_name_H-M   'P 1'
#
loop_
_entity.id
_entity.type
_entity.pdbx_description
1 polymer ?
#
loop_
_entity_poly.entity_id
_entity_poly.type
_entity_poly.pdbx_seq_one_letter_code
_entity_poly.pdbx_strand_id
1 'polypeptide(L)'
;MKKLFTVLLFTAMNLVATAQKIDTLRQKILNQCVLLMNETVQQSDTLLRKLKYNYSNLQAYQAGSAAQLQPFSARILASNPAQRIFKDNLPADMELLGREMKEFYDITYAMQQTCNRLESYVAKSEYAKDKQFLTHAKLMKEFQAQFVYFRNQKEECKQQIIQIYRFQQPLNTNNLFHKEEDLMTKILEKEKNLLRSWNYDFNDHIHSGWLLNMLERNIKEVDTLITELKKNNLKLPKPGKAGGIFGSFLDMMETIQMAKRNALLDYN
;
A
#
# COMPACT_ATOMS: atom_id res chain seq x y z
N MET A 1 -16.01 4.14 9.03
CA MET A 1 -14.53 4.10 9.12
C MET A 1 -13.87 4.06 7.73
N LYS A 2 -14.01 5.09 6.86
CA LYS A 2 -13.66 4.96 5.42
C LYS A 2 -12.80 6.07 4.80
N LYS A 3 -12.19 7.00 5.55
CA LYS A 3 -11.40 8.10 4.94
C LYS A 3 -10.19 8.58 5.76
N LEU A 4 -9.36 7.69 6.30
CA LEU A 4 -8.18 8.15 7.07
C LEU A 4 -6.84 7.44 6.78
N PHE A 5 -6.75 6.65 5.72
CA PHE A 5 -5.61 5.72 5.55
C PHE A 5 -4.54 6.13 4.52
N THR A 6 -4.46 7.37 4.03
CA THR A 6 -3.61 7.60 2.82
C THR A 6 -2.79 8.87 2.70
N VAL A 7 -2.37 9.57 3.76
CA VAL A 7 -1.55 10.79 3.55
C VAL A 7 -0.27 10.87 4.38
N LEU A 8 0.04 9.92 5.25
CA LEU A 8 0.95 10.23 6.36
C LEU A 8 2.46 10.07 6.15
N LEU A 9 2.97 9.56 5.03
CA LEU A 9 4.39 9.19 5.01
C LEU A 9 5.41 10.21 4.47
N PHE A 10 5.08 11.27 3.71
CA PHE A 10 6.16 12.09 3.09
C PHE A 10 5.95 13.59 2.92
N THR A 11 4.80 14.20 3.25
CA THR A 11 4.63 15.66 3.15
C THR A 11 5.40 16.46 4.22
N ALA A 12 6.08 15.79 5.15
CA ALA A 12 6.85 16.35 6.27
C ALA A 12 8.11 17.14 5.90
N MET A 13 8.73 16.82 4.76
CA MET A 13 10.17 17.02 4.64
C MET A 13 10.59 18.46 4.31
N ASN A 14 9.67 19.43 4.21
CA ASN A 14 10.02 20.81 3.84
C ASN A 14 10.36 21.74 5.02
N LEU A 15 10.33 21.28 6.28
CA LEU A 15 10.36 22.19 7.45
C LEU A 15 11.64 22.17 8.31
N VAL A 16 12.74 21.56 7.88
CA VAL A 16 14.01 21.57 8.65
C VAL A 16 15.17 22.10 7.81
N ALA A 17 15.18 23.42 7.64
CA ALA A 17 16.10 24.20 6.80
C ALA A 17 17.54 24.36 7.35
N THR A 18 18.07 23.44 8.16
CA THR A 18 19.49 23.54 8.62
C THR A 18 20.27 22.23 8.63
N ALA A 19 19.78 21.15 8.01
CA ALA A 19 20.58 19.92 7.84
C ALA A 19 20.29 19.11 6.56
N GLN A 20 19.47 19.61 5.63
CA GLN A 20 19.12 18.88 4.41
C GLN A 20 20.15 19.15 3.30
N LYS A 21 20.88 18.10 2.90
CA LYS A 21 21.75 18.10 1.71
C LYS A 21 21.02 17.70 0.42
N ILE A 22 19.73 17.39 0.48
CA ILE A 22 18.94 17.07 -0.70
C ILE A 22 18.61 18.37 -1.43
N ASP A 23 19.00 18.42 -2.70
CA ASP A 23 18.60 19.50 -3.60
C ASP A 23 17.07 19.53 -3.79
N THR A 24 16.51 20.73 -3.86
CA THR A 24 15.05 20.98 -3.91
C THR A 24 14.35 20.25 -5.06
N LEU A 25 14.99 20.14 -6.23
CA LEU A 25 14.43 19.41 -7.37
C LEU A 25 14.32 17.92 -7.05
N ARG A 26 15.36 17.32 -6.47
CA ARG A 26 15.38 15.90 -6.09
C ARG A 26 14.31 15.58 -5.04
N GLN A 27 14.19 16.43 -4.03
CA GLN A 27 13.15 16.29 -3.02
C GLN A 27 11.75 16.33 -3.64
N LYS A 28 11.51 17.26 -4.58
CA LYS A 28 10.24 17.37 -5.31
C LYS A 28 9.95 16.09 -6.11
N ILE A 29 10.94 15.54 -6.81
CA ILE A 29 10.80 14.29 -7.58
C ILE A 29 10.47 13.12 -6.66
N LEU A 30 11.21 12.93 -5.57
CA LEU A 30 10.95 11.85 -4.60
C LEU A 30 9.54 11.96 -4.00
N ASN A 31 9.12 13.16 -3.62
CA ASN A 31 7.76 13.41 -3.12
C ASN A 31 6.70 13.07 -4.17
N GLN A 32 6.92 13.43 -5.44
CA GLN A 32 6.02 13.07 -6.52
C GLN A 32 5.95 11.55 -6.75
N CYS A 33 7.09 10.86 -6.67
CA CYS A 33 7.14 9.40 -6.77
C CYS A 33 6.29 8.75 -5.67
N VAL A 34 6.44 9.19 -4.42
CA VAL A 34 5.62 8.69 -3.30
C VAL A 34 4.13 8.97 -3.51
N LEU A 35 3.77 10.17 -3.99
CA LEU A 35 2.37 10.51 -4.28
C LEU A 35 1.79 9.59 -5.36
N LEU A 36 2.54 9.37 -6.45
CA LEU A 36 2.14 8.44 -7.50
C LEU A 36 1.99 7.02 -6.93
N MET A 37 2.95 6.56 -6.12
CA MET A 37 2.87 5.24 -5.51
C MET A 37 1.61 5.06 -4.67
N ASN A 38 1.29 6.04 -3.82
CA ASN A 38 0.11 5.99 -2.96
C ASN A 38 -1.19 5.93 -3.77
N GLU A 39 -1.30 6.77 -4.80
CA GLU A 39 -2.48 6.79 -5.66
C GLU A 39 -2.63 5.47 -6.44
N THR A 40 -1.53 4.98 -7.00
CA THR A 40 -1.48 3.71 -7.72
C THR A 40 -1.88 2.53 -6.81
N VAL A 41 -1.45 2.52 -5.54
CA VAL A 41 -1.89 1.53 -4.55
C VAL A 41 -3.38 1.65 -4.25
N GLN A 42 -3.94 2.86 -4.11
CA GLN A 42 -5.38 3.06 -3.91
C GLN A 42 -6.21 2.57 -5.11
N GLN A 43 -5.73 2.81 -6.33
CA GLN A 43 -6.38 2.32 -7.55
C GLN A 43 -6.36 0.79 -7.61
N SER A 44 -5.22 0.18 -7.33
CA SER A 44 -5.07 -1.28 -7.24
C SER A 44 -6.00 -1.90 -6.19
N ASP A 45 -6.09 -1.32 -4.99
CA ASP A 45 -7.02 -1.77 -3.95
C ASP A 45 -8.50 -1.62 -4.37
N THR A 46 -8.82 -0.53 -5.09
CA THR A 46 -10.17 -0.34 -5.65
C THR A 46 -10.52 -1.43 -6.66
N LEU A 47 -9.59 -1.81 -7.54
CA LEU A 47 -9.77 -2.91 -8.49
C LEU A 47 -9.95 -4.24 -7.76
N LEU A 48 -9.13 -4.51 -6.74
CA LEU A 48 -9.19 -5.74 -5.94
C LEU A 48 -10.55 -5.91 -5.26
N ARG A 49 -11.10 -4.85 -4.66
CA ARG A 49 -12.44 -4.88 -4.02
C ARG A 49 -13.55 -5.17 -5.03
N LYS A 50 -13.45 -4.59 -6.23
CA LYS A 50 -14.40 -4.82 -7.32
C LYS A 50 -14.34 -6.26 -7.82
N LEU A 51 -13.15 -6.84 -7.91
CA LEU A 51 -12.98 -8.25 -8.23
C LEU A 51 -13.51 -9.17 -7.14
N LYS A 52 -13.28 -8.86 -5.85
CA LYS A 52 -13.88 -9.62 -4.74
C LYS A 52 -15.40 -9.64 -4.87
N TYR A 53 -16.02 -8.49 -5.12
CA TYR A 53 -17.46 -8.39 -5.37
C TYR A 53 -17.91 -9.23 -6.57
N ASN A 54 -17.20 -9.14 -7.71
CA ASN A 54 -17.51 -9.94 -8.88
C ASN A 54 -17.41 -11.46 -8.61
N TYR A 55 -16.37 -11.88 -7.88
CA TYR A 55 -16.16 -13.27 -7.51
C TYR A 55 -17.28 -13.79 -6.60
N SER A 56 -17.68 -13.04 -5.58
CA SER A 56 -18.82 -13.38 -4.73
C SER A 56 -20.13 -13.50 -5.53
N ASN A 57 -20.34 -12.61 -6.51
CA ASN A 57 -21.52 -12.71 -7.38
C ASN A 57 -21.47 -13.94 -8.29
N LEU A 58 -20.30 -14.34 -8.77
CA LEU A 58 -20.14 -15.57 -9.54
C LEU A 58 -20.47 -16.80 -8.68
N GLN A 59 -19.99 -16.85 -7.44
CA GLN A 59 -20.32 -17.93 -6.51
C GLN A 59 -21.83 -18.01 -6.27
N ALA A 60 -22.49 -16.89 -6.04
CA ALA A 60 -23.95 -16.83 -5.88
C ALA A 60 -24.70 -17.32 -7.14
N TYR A 61 -24.22 -16.95 -8.33
CA TYR A 61 -24.79 -17.43 -9.59
C TYR A 61 -24.60 -18.94 -9.76
N GLN A 62 -23.41 -19.47 -9.49
CA GLN A 62 -23.11 -20.90 -9.58
C GLN A 62 -23.90 -21.73 -8.56
N ALA A 63 -24.16 -21.18 -7.37
CA ALA A 63 -24.99 -21.79 -6.35
C ALA A 63 -26.50 -21.73 -6.67
N GLY A 64 -26.89 -21.06 -7.75
CA GLY A 64 -28.30 -20.85 -8.12
C GLY A 64 -29.03 -19.82 -7.26
N SER A 65 -28.34 -19.14 -6.34
CA SER A 65 -28.93 -18.09 -5.50
C SER A 65 -29.04 -16.73 -6.21
N ALA A 66 -28.49 -16.61 -7.43
CA ALA A 66 -28.67 -15.46 -8.30
C ALA A 66 -29.09 -15.91 -9.70
N ALA A 67 -30.09 -15.25 -10.30
CA ALA A 67 -30.58 -15.57 -11.64
C ALA A 67 -29.60 -15.16 -12.76
N GLN A 68 -28.72 -14.18 -12.49
CA GLN A 68 -27.75 -13.67 -13.46
C GLN A 68 -26.52 -13.10 -12.75
N LEU A 69 -25.39 -13.11 -13.45
CA LEU A 69 -24.16 -12.47 -12.96
C LEU A 69 -24.27 -10.95 -13.11
N GLN A 70 -24.15 -10.23 -12.00
CA GLN A 70 -24.29 -8.77 -12.01
C GLN A 70 -23.05 -8.10 -12.62
N PRO A 71 -23.23 -7.12 -13.53
CA PRO A 71 -22.13 -6.34 -14.05
C PRO A 71 -21.46 -5.51 -12.94
N PHE A 72 -20.18 -5.23 -13.10
CA PHE A 72 -19.41 -4.36 -12.21
C PHE A 72 -18.58 -3.40 -13.05
N SER A 73 -18.32 -2.19 -12.55
CA SER A 73 -17.47 -1.23 -13.26
C SER A 73 -16.03 -1.32 -12.83
N ALA A 74 -15.11 -1.53 -13.77
CA ALA A 74 -13.66 -1.54 -13.56
C ALA A 74 -13.00 -0.15 -13.57
N ARG A 75 -13.80 0.93 -13.69
CA ARG A 75 -13.27 2.31 -13.78
C ARG A 75 -12.46 2.70 -12.54
N ILE A 76 -11.22 3.17 -12.75
CA ILE A 76 -10.42 3.88 -11.74
C ILE A 76 -10.41 5.39 -12.05
N LEU A 77 -10.08 6.21 -11.05
CA LEU A 77 -9.93 7.66 -11.27
C LEU A 77 -8.69 7.91 -12.13
N ALA A 78 -8.82 8.77 -13.14
CA ALA A 78 -7.68 9.18 -13.95
C ALA A 78 -6.75 10.05 -13.11
N SER A 79 -5.52 9.60 -12.94
CA SER A 79 -4.50 10.31 -12.17
C SER A 79 -3.54 11.05 -13.10
N ASN A 80 -3.30 12.34 -12.84
CA ASN A 80 -2.28 13.15 -13.51
C ASN A 80 -0.83 13.15 -12.90
N PRO A 81 -0.49 12.48 -11.76
CA PRO A 81 0.87 12.57 -11.21
C PRO A 81 1.92 11.87 -12.07
N ALA A 82 1.57 10.78 -12.76
CA ALA A 82 2.44 10.11 -13.72
C ALA A 82 2.98 11.10 -14.77
N GLN A 83 2.12 11.94 -15.34
CA GLN A 83 2.55 12.94 -16.31
C GLN A 83 3.50 13.99 -15.72
N ARG A 84 3.49 14.22 -14.41
CA ARG A 84 4.39 15.21 -13.77
C ARG A 84 5.80 14.67 -13.61
N ILE A 85 5.95 13.38 -13.29
CA ILE A 85 7.26 12.74 -13.17
C ILE A 85 7.86 12.48 -14.55
N PHE A 86 7.04 12.05 -15.52
CA PHE A 86 7.53 11.61 -16.83
C PHE A 86 7.66 12.73 -17.87
N LYS A 87 7.30 13.97 -17.56
CA LYS A 87 7.48 15.13 -18.45
C LYS A 87 8.79 15.90 -18.21
N ASP A 88 9.33 15.84 -17.01
CA ASP A 88 10.55 16.58 -16.66
C ASP A 88 11.79 15.75 -17.02
N ASN A 89 12.86 16.39 -17.49
CA ASN A 89 14.16 15.72 -17.64
C ASN A 89 14.69 15.34 -16.25
N LEU A 90 14.55 14.07 -15.90
CA LEU A 90 15.05 13.54 -14.64
C LEU A 90 16.58 13.67 -14.58
N PRO A 91 17.15 14.01 -13.41
CA PRO A 91 18.59 13.87 -13.20
C PRO A 91 19.06 12.45 -13.52
N ALA A 92 20.29 12.29 -14.03
CA ALA A 92 20.84 10.99 -14.43
C ALA A 92 20.78 9.95 -13.28
N ASP A 93 21.00 10.38 -12.03
CA ASP A 93 20.90 9.53 -10.83
C ASP A 93 19.47 9.07 -10.49
N MET A 94 18.45 9.64 -11.15
CA MET A 94 17.03 9.39 -10.92
C MET A 94 16.35 8.68 -12.10
N GLU A 95 17.04 8.47 -13.23
CA GLU A 95 16.44 7.85 -14.42
C GLU A 95 15.94 6.43 -14.17
N LEU A 96 16.70 5.64 -13.38
CA LEU A 96 16.28 4.29 -13.01
C LEU A 96 14.96 4.32 -12.24
N LEU A 97 14.87 5.16 -11.21
CA LEU A 97 13.65 5.36 -10.44
C LEU A 97 12.50 5.81 -11.34
N GLY A 98 12.75 6.72 -12.29
CA GLY A 98 11.75 7.15 -13.27
C GLY A 98 11.19 5.99 -14.11
N ARG A 99 12.06 5.09 -14.59
CA ARG A 99 11.65 3.90 -15.33
C ARG A 99 10.84 2.94 -14.47
N GLU A 100 11.31 2.63 -13.26
CA GLU A 100 10.60 1.74 -12.32
C GLU A 100 9.23 2.31 -11.93
N MET A 101 9.14 3.61 -11.69
CA MET A 101 7.87 4.29 -11.39
C MET A 101 6.90 4.24 -12.58
N LYS A 102 7.41 4.34 -13.82
CA LYS A 102 6.60 4.18 -15.03
C LYS A 102 6.08 2.76 -15.15
N GLU A 103 6.94 1.77 -14.95
CA GLU A 103 6.56 0.37 -14.99
C GLU A 103 5.53 0.01 -13.91
N PHE A 104 5.72 0.51 -12.69
CA PHE A 104 4.77 0.37 -11.58
C PHE A 104 3.39 0.99 -11.90
N TYR A 105 3.39 2.12 -12.61
CA TYR A 105 2.15 2.72 -13.10
C TYR A 105 1.50 1.89 -14.22
N ASP A 106 2.29 1.45 -15.19
CA ASP A 106 1.82 0.69 -16.36
C ASP A 106 1.20 -0.66 -15.97
N ILE A 107 1.76 -1.37 -14.97
CA ILE A 107 1.15 -2.61 -14.48
C ILE A 107 -0.24 -2.38 -13.89
N THR A 108 -0.47 -1.22 -13.26
CA THR A 108 -1.80 -0.87 -12.71
C THR A 108 -2.82 -0.65 -13.82
N TYR A 109 -2.39 -0.06 -14.92
CA TYR A 109 -3.22 0.07 -16.11
C TYR A 109 -3.50 -1.30 -16.75
N ALA A 110 -2.50 -2.19 -16.83
CA ALA A 110 -2.71 -3.56 -17.31
C ALA A 110 -3.73 -4.32 -16.44
N MET A 111 -3.65 -4.19 -15.12
CA MET A 111 -4.66 -4.72 -14.19
C MET A 111 -6.05 -4.16 -14.46
N GLN A 112 -6.16 -2.85 -14.69
CA GLN A 112 -7.43 -2.22 -15.05
C GLN A 112 -7.99 -2.80 -16.36
N GLN A 113 -7.15 -3.02 -17.37
CA GLN A 113 -7.57 -3.61 -18.63
C GLN A 113 -8.08 -5.04 -18.48
N THR A 114 -7.44 -5.84 -17.63
CA THR A 114 -7.96 -7.18 -17.26
C THR A 114 -9.35 -7.08 -16.62
N CYS A 115 -9.55 -6.12 -15.69
CA CYS A 115 -10.86 -5.87 -15.11
C CYS A 115 -11.90 -5.39 -16.13
N ASN A 116 -11.53 -4.53 -17.10
CA ASN A 116 -12.43 -4.08 -18.17
C ASN A 116 -12.85 -5.23 -19.08
N ARG A 117 -11.94 -6.17 -19.37
CA ARG A 117 -12.24 -7.39 -20.13
C ARG A 117 -13.21 -8.28 -19.36
N LEU A 118 -13.03 -8.41 -18.04
CA LEU A 118 -13.94 -9.15 -17.18
C LEU A 118 -15.33 -8.49 -17.09
N GLU A 119 -15.38 -7.16 -16.92
CA GLU A 119 -16.62 -6.38 -16.98
C GLU A 119 -17.36 -6.62 -18.29
N SER A 120 -16.66 -6.58 -19.41
CA SER A 120 -17.24 -6.83 -20.74
C SER A 120 -17.79 -8.25 -20.88
N TYR A 121 -17.04 -9.25 -20.41
CA TYR A 121 -17.46 -10.66 -20.42
C TYR A 121 -18.78 -10.86 -19.66
N VAL A 122 -18.93 -10.21 -18.49
CA VAL A 122 -20.15 -10.25 -17.70
C VAL A 122 -21.28 -9.47 -18.38
N ALA A 123 -21.04 -8.22 -18.80
CA ALA A 123 -22.05 -7.36 -19.39
C ALA A 123 -22.63 -7.94 -20.69
N LYS A 124 -21.81 -8.64 -21.48
CA LYS A 124 -22.23 -9.31 -22.72
C LYS A 124 -22.85 -10.69 -22.49
N SER A 125 -22.96 -11.14 -21.24
CA SER A 125 -23.43 -12.49 -20.88
C SER A 125 -22.68 -13.62 -21.60
N GLU A 126 -21.39 -13.43 -21.87
CA GLU A 126 -20.56 -14.45 -22.54
C GLU A 126 -20.42 -15.71 -21.68
N TYR A 127 -20.59 -15.58 -20.36
CA TYR A 127 -20.64 -16.69 -19.40
C TYR A 127 -21.76 -17.70 -19.68
N ALA A 128 -22.86 -17.30 -20.33
CA ALA A 128 -23.93 -18.24 -20.69
C ALA A 128 -23.48 -19.24 -21.77
N LYS A 129 -22.49 -18.85 -22.59
CA LYS A 129 -21.89 -19.70 -23.64
C LYS A 129 -20.66 -20.44 -23.10
N ASP A 130 -19.92 -19.82 -22.18
CA ASP A 130 -18.79 -20.41 -21.47
C ASP A 130 -19.26 -21.18 -20.23
N LYS A 131 -19.89 -22.34 -20.46
CA LYS A 131 -20.56 -23.17 -19.43
C LYS A 131 -19.70 -23.52 -18.20
N GLN A 132 -18.37 -23.46 -18.33
CA GLN A 132 -17.42 -23.75 -17.26
C GLN A 132 -16.70 -22.50 -16.72
N PHE A 133 -17.08 -21.31 -17.21
CA PHE A 133 -16.47 -20.02 -16.83
C PHE A 133 -14.94 -19.99 -17.03
N LEU A 134 -14.44 -20.66 -18.07
CA LEU A 134 -13.00 -20.78 -18.34
C LEU A 134 -12.37 -19.40 -18.62
N THR A 135 -13.10 -18.52 -19.29
CA THR A 135 -12.69 -17.14 -19.58
C THR A 135 -12.58 -16.33 -18.30
N HIS A 136 -13.55 -16.46 -17.39
CA HIS A 136 -13.51 -15.83 -16.07
C HIS A 136 -12.28 -16.31 -15.29
N ALA A 137 -12.09 -17.62 -15.18
CA ALA A 137 -10.96 -18.21 -14.47
C ALA A 137 -9.60 -17.76 -15.06
N LYS A 138 -9.50 -17.70 -16.40
CA LYS A 138 -8.31 -17.20 -17.09
C LYS A 138 -8.02 -15.74 -16.76
N LEU A 139 -9.02 -14.86 -16.81
CA LEU A 139 -8.88 -13.44 -16.49
C LEU A 139 -8.53 -13.22 -15.02
N MET A 140 -9.10 -14.01 -14.09
CA MET A 140 -8.75 -13.97 -12.68
C MET A 140 -7.29 -14.38 -12.44
N LYS A 141 -6.81 -15.43 -13.12
CA LYS A 141 -5.41 -15.87 -13.06
C LYS A 141 -4.46 -14.82 -13.64
N GLU A 142 -4.83 -14.19 -14.75
CA GLU A 142 -4.08 -13.08 -15.36
C GLU A 142 -3.96 -11.90 -14.39
N PHE A 143 -5.08 -11.48 -13.78
CA PHE A 143 -5.07 -10.41 -12.77
C PHE A 143 -4.22 -10.78 -11.56
N GLN A 144 -4.31 -12.02 -11.06
CA GLN A 144 -3.50 -12.48 -9.94
C GLN A 144 -2.00 -12.38 -10.24
N ALA A 145 -1.57 -12.80 -11.43
CA ALA A 145 -0.18 -12.68 -11.85
C ALA A 145 0.25 -11.20 -11.94
N GLN A 146 -0.59 -10.34 -12.52
CA GLN A 146 -0.34 -8.90 -12.59
C GLN A 146 -0.26 -8.27 -11.19
N PHE A 147 -1.11 -8.68 -10.25
CA PHE A 147 -1.10 -8.18 -8.88
C PHE A 147 0.13 -8.63 -8.10
N VAL A 148 0.62 -9.85 -8.32
CA VAL A 148 1.91 -10.31 -7.76
C VAL A 148 3.05 -9.45 -8.31
N TYR A 149 3.07 -9.21 -9.62
CA TYR A 149 4.07 -8.34 -10.25
C TYR A 149 4.02 -6.91 -9.67
N PHE A 150 2.82 -6.34 -9.59
CA PHE A 150 2.56 -5.05 -8.95
C PHE A 150 3.12 -4.97 -7.54
N ARG A 151 2.92 -6.01 -6.71
CA ARG A 151 3.42 -6.05 -5.34
C ARG A 151 4.95 -6.02 -5.29
N ASN A 152 5.62 -6.73 -6.20
CA ASN A 152 7.08 -6.75 -6.26
C ASN A 152 7.61 -5.37 -6.71
N GLN A 153 7.06 -4.82 -7.79
CA GLN A 153 7.42 -3.50 -8.32
C GLN A 153 7.23 -2.38 -7.29
N LYS A 154 6.17 -2.45 -6.47
CA LYS A 154 5.95 -1.52 -5.36
C LYS A 154 7.12 -1.53 -4.36
N GLU A 155 7.63 -2.72 -4.02
CA GLU A 155 8.72 -2.85 -3.06
C GLU A 155 10.05 -2.40 -3.65
N GLU A 156 10.31 -2.69 -4.92
CA GLU A 156 11.49 -2.21 -5.67
C GLU A 156 11.51 -0.68 -5.72
N CYS A 157 10.42 -0.05 -6.16
CA CYS A 157 10.29 1.42 -6.16
C CYS A 157 10.49 2.01 -4.76
N LYS A 158 9.91 1.39 -3.71
CA LYS A 158 10.09 1.84 -2.32
C LYS A 158 11.56 1.79 -1.91
N GLN A 159 12.25 0.68 -2.22
CA GLN A 159 13.66 0.51 -1.88
C GLN A 159 14.53 1.53 -2.61
N GLN A 160 14.28 1.77 -3.89
CA GLN A 160 15.02 2.74 -4.69
C GLN A 160 14.84 4.17 -4.16
N ILE A 161 13.61 4.57 -3.80
CA ILE A 161 13.35 5.87 -3.15
C ILE A 161 14.14 6.01 -1.85
N ILE A 162 14.11 4.97 -1.00
CA ILE A 162 14.84 4.98 0.28
C ILE A 162 16.35 5.05 0.04
N GLN A 163 16.88 4.30 -0.93
CA GLN A 163 18.31 4.29 -1.24
C GLN A 163 18.78 5.66 -1.69
N ILE A 164 18.07 6.29 -2.62
CA ILE A 164 18.40 7.64 -3.12
C ILE A 164 18.31 8.66 -1.98
N TYR A 165 17.24 8.59 -1.19
CA TYR A 165 17.06 9.46 -0.03
C TYR A 165 18.21 9.30 0.98
N ARG A 166 18.60 8.07 1.31
CA ARG A 166 19.67 7.79 2.28
C ARG A 166 21.06 8.09 1.77
N PHE A 167 21.29 7.96 0.47
CA PHE A 167 22.54 8.39 -0.15
C PHE A 167 22.76 9.89 0.07
N GLN A 168 21.69 10.69 -0.04
CA GLN A 168 21.77 12.14 0.10
C GLN A 168 21.62 12.62 1.55
N GLN A 169 20.91 11.85 2.38
CA GLN A 169 20.75 12.08 3.81
C GLN A 169 21.09 10.81 4.62
N PRO A 170 22.38 10.52 4.82
CA PRO A 170 22.82 9.36 5.59
C PRO A 170 22.25 9.37 7.01
N LEU A 171 21.98 8.19 7.55
CA LEU A 171 21.47 8.06 8.91
C LEU A 171 22.54 8.56 9.90
N ASN A 172 22.16 9.50 10.77
CA ASN A 172 23.01 10.02 11.81
C ASN A 172 22.36 9.65 13.14
N THR A 173 22.91 8.65 13.81
CA THR A 173 22.40 8.15 15.09
C THR A 173 22.56 9.14 16.23
N ASN A 174 23.22 10.28 16.05
CA ASN A 174 23.23 11.36 17.04
C ASN A 174 22.14 12.40 16.78
N ASN A 175 21.51 12.39 15.59
CA ASN A 175 20.39 13.25 15.25
C ASN A 175 19.08 12.63 15.75
N LEU A 176 18.36 13.34 16.62
CA LEU A 176 17.10 12.88 17.20
C LEU A 176 16.03 12.59 16.14
N PHE A 177 15.94 13.40 15.08
CA PHE A 177 14.99 13.18 13.99
C PHE A 177 15.27 11.90 13.21
N HIS A 178 16.55 11.59 12.99
CA HIS A 178 16.96 10.36 12.31
C HIS A 178 16.66 9.12 13.18
N LYS A 179 16.82 9.23 14.51
CA LYS A 179 16.41 8.15 15.43
C LYS A 179 14.91 7.88 15.38
N GLU A 180 14.09 8.93 15.34
CA GLU A 180 12.64 8.76 15.28
C GLU A 180 12.18 8.17 13.96
N GLU A 181 12.74 8.65 12.85
CA GLU A 181 12.48 8.09 11.53
C GLU A 181 12.82 6.60 11.47
N ASP A 182 13.96 6.20 12.03
CA ASP A 182 14.37 4.80 12.14
C ASP A 182 13.39 3.96 12.99
N LEU A 183 12.96 4.47 14.15
CA LEU A 183 11.96 3.81 15.00
C LEU A 183 10.60 3.66 14.31
N MET A 184 10.10 4.71 13.65
CA MET A 184 8.86 4.64 12.88
C MET A 184 8.97 3.62 11.74
N THR A 185 10.12 3.59 11.05
CA THR A 185 10.39 2.62 9.98
C THR A 185 10.39 1.18 10.52
N LYS A 186 11.03 0.93 11.68
CA LYS A 186 11.04 -0.38 12.33
C LYS A 186 9.65 -0.85 12.74
N ILE A 187 8.83 0.05 13.29
CA ILE A 187 7.43 -0.25 13.63
C ILE A 187 6.67 -0.66 12.37
N LEU A 188 6.74 0.14 11.30
CA LEU A 188 6.06 -0.16 10.04
C LEU A 188 6.51 -1.49 9.42
N GLU A 189 7.80 -1.81 9.47
CA GLU A 189 8.30 -3.07 8.91
C GLU A 189 7.83 -4.27 9.74
N LYS A 190 7.70 -4.15 11.07
CA LYS A 190 7.08 -5.19 11.92
C LYS A 190 5.62 -5.42 11.57
N GLU A 191 4.82 -4.36 11.41
CA GLU A 191 3.41 -4.48 11.01
C GLU A 191 3.28 -5.12 9.62
N LYS A 192 4.12 -4.69 8.68
CA LYS A 192 4.16 -5.24 7.32
C LYS A 192 4.54 -6.73 7.31
N ASN A 193 5.49 -7.15 8.14
CA ASN A 193 5.89 -8.55 8.25
C ASN A 193 4.79 -9.42 8.85
N LEU A 194 4.05 -8.91 9.84
CA LEU A 194 2.85 -9.59 10.35
C LEU A 194 1.83 -9.80 9.23
N LEU A 195 1.48 -8.73 8.49
CA LEU A 195 0.51 -8.82 7.39
C LEU A 195 0.97 -9.77 6.26
N ARG A 196 2.28 -9.83 5.99
CA ARG A 196 2.85 -10.77 5.00
C ARG A 196 2.79 -12.24 5.45
N SER A 197 2.80 -12.48 6.76
CA SER A 197 2.69 -13.83 7.32
C SER A 197 1.27 -14.41 7.22
N TRP A 198 0.28 -13.55 6.98
CA TRP A 198 -1.11 -13.97 6.87
C TRP A 198 -1.41 -14.44 5.44
N ASN A 199 -1.97 -15.65 5.35
CA ASN A 199 -2.54 -16.14 4.10
C ASN A 199 -3.93 -15.50 3.92
N TYR A 200 -4.12 -14.87 2.76
CA TYR A 200 -5.43 -14.36 2.37
C TYR A 200 -6.07 -15.37 1.43
N ASP A 201 -7.13 -16.02 1.88
CA ASP A 201 -7.99 -16.84 1.03
C ASP A 201 -9.16 -15.98 0.51
N PHE A 202 -9.45 -16.07 -0.79
CA PHE A 202 -10.62 -15.43 -1.38
C PHE A 202 -11.91 -16.20 -1.08
N ASN A 203 -11.79 -17.45 -0.65
CA ASN A 203 -12.88 -18.24 -0.14
C ASN A 203 -13.07 -17.96 1.35
N ASP A 204 -14.05 -17.12 1.70
CA ASP A 204 -14.35 -16.75 3.09
C ASP A 204 -14.74 -17.97 3.97
N HIS A 205 -14.96 -19.16 3.37
CA HIS A 205 -15.22 -20.43 4.09
C HIS A 205 -13.96 -21.16 4.56
N ILE A 206 -12.78 -20.83 4.05
CA ILE A 206 -11.51 -21.43 4.51
C ILE A 206 -10.93 -20.49 5.56
N HIS A 207 -11.06 -20.88 6.83
CA HIS A 207 -10.47 -20.14 7.93
C HIS A 207 -8.94 -20.13 7.75
N SER A 208 -8.35 -18.98 7.43
CA SER A 208 -6.92 -18.87 7.12
C SER A 208 -5.99 -19.03 8.33
N GLY A 209 -6.48 -19.59 9.44
CA GLY A 209 -5.71 -20.00 10.62
C GLY A 209 -4.80 -18.88 11.12
N TRP A 210 -5.34 -17.97 11.92
CA TRP A 210 -4.58 -16.84 12.44
C TRP A 210 -3.38 -17.35 13.25
N LEU A 211 -2.20 -16.84 12.95
CA LEU A 211 -0.98 -17.20 13.65
C LEU A 211 -0.93 -16.42 14.97
N LEU A 212 -1.75 -16.82 15.95
CA LEU A 212 -1.95 -16.14 17.24
C LEU A 212 -0.63 -15.80 17.94
N ASN A 213 0.28 -16.77 18.02
CA ASN A 213 1.60 -16.58 18.63
C ASN A 213 2.40 -15.46 17.95
N MET A 214 2.25 -15.30 16.62
CA MET A 214 2.90 -14.21 15.89
C MET A 214 2.19 -12.87 16.12
N LEU A 215 0.86 -12.88 16.22
CA LEU A 215 0.08 -11.68 16.55
C LEU A 215 0.44 -11.14 17.94
N GLU A 216 0.45 -12.00 18.97
CA GLU A 216 0.84 -11.62 20.33
C GLU A 216 2.28 -11.10 20.42
N ARG A 217 3.21 -11.80 19.76
CA ARG A 217 4.61 -11.37 19.70
C ARG A 217 4.72 -10.00 19.04
N ASN A 218 4.04 -9.81 17.92
CA ASN A 218 4.05 -8.54 17.20
C ASN A 218 3.49 -7.38 18.06
N ILE A 219 2.39 -7.59 18.79
CA ILE A 219 1.84 -6.59 19.73
C ILE A 219 2.92 -6.16 20.74
N LYS A 220 3.54 -7.12 21.43
CA LYS A 220 4.58 -6.86 22.45
C LYS A 220 5.78 -6.10 21.88
N GLU A 221 6.27 -6.53 20.72
CA GLU A 221 7.43 -5.92 20.07
C GLU A 221 7.14 -4.50 19.60
N VAL A 222 5.96 -4.25 19.03
CA VAL A 222 5.57 -2.91 18.56
C VAL A 222 5.25 -1.99 19.74
N ASP A 223 4.62 -2.46 20.80
CA ASP A 223 4.39 -1.66 22.03
C ASP A 223 5.70 -1.17 22.65
N THR A 224 6.74 -2.02 22.62
CA THR A 224 8.08 -1.66 23.08
C THR A 224 8.65 -0.50 22.26
N LEU A 225 8.55 -0.59 20.93
CA LEU A 225 9.02 0.47 20.03
C LEU A 225 8.18 1.75 20.14
N ILE A 226 6.86 1.65 20.32
CA ILE A 226 5.98 2.81 20.53
C ILE A 226 6.36 3.53 21.82
N THR A 227 6.62 2.79 22.90
CA THR A 227 7.10 3.35 24.17
C THR A 227 8.44 4.08 24.00
N GLU A 228 9.39 3.47 23.29
CA GLU A 228 10.68 4.10 22.98
C GLU A 228 10.50 5.38 22.15
N LEU A 229 9.64 5.32 21.13
CA LEU A 229 9.31 6.43 20.25
C LEU A 229 8.70 7.60 21.05
N LYS A 230 7.74 7.33 21.93
CA LYS A 230 7.14 8.32 22.86
C LYS A 230 8.20 8.99 23.75
N LYS A 231 9.13 8.20 24.30
CA LYS A 231 10.23 8.71 25.14
C LYS A 231 11.18 9.64 24.36
N ASN A 232 11.42 9.36 23.09
CA ASN A 232 12.30 10.17 22.24
C ASN A 232 11.65 11.50 21.81
N ASN A 233 10.36 11.50 21.48
CA ASN A 233 9.65 12.73 21.09
C ASN A 233 9.58 13.79 22.19
N LEU A 234 9.58 13.38 23.46
CA LEU A 234 9.70 14.32 24.58
C LEU A 234 10.99 15.17 24.51
N LYS A 235 12.03 14.68 23.82
CA LYS A 235 13.35 15.32 23.69
C LYS A 235 13.49 16.18 22.43
N LEU A 236 12.54 16.14 21.49
CA LEU A 236 12.63 16.95 20.28
C LEU A 236 12.46 18.46 20.55
N PRO A 237 13.20 19.33 19.85
CA PRO A 237 12.91 20.76 19.81
C PRO A 237 11.63 21.05 19.00
N LYS A 238 10.92 22.15 19.30
CA LYS A 238 9.91 22.71 18.37
C LYS A 238 10.65 23.23 17.13
N PRO A 239 10.25 22.92 15.88
CA PRO A 239 8.93 22.46 15.42
C PRO A 239 8.73 20.94 15.30
N GLY A 240 9.71 20.10 15.64
CA GLY A 240 9.57 18.63 15.58
C GLY A 240 8.37 18.08 16.35
N LYS A 241 8.11 18.66 17.52
CA LYS A 241 6.90 18.40 18.34
C LYS A 241 5.59 18.90 17.71
N ALA A 242 5.66 19.92 16.85
CA ALA A 242 4.50 20.63 16.30
C ALA A 242 4.14 20.19 14.86
N GLY A 243 4.99 19.40 14.20
CA GLY A 243 4.81 18.98 12.80
C GLY A 243 3.65 18.00 12.56
N GLY A 244 2.90 17.61 13.59
CA GLY A 244 1.66 16.80 13.50
C GLY A 244 1.84 15.33 13.09
N ILE A 245 2.91 15.01 12.36
CA ILE A 245 3.14 13.69 11.76
C ILE A 245 3.45 12.64 12.81
N PHE A 246 4.27 13.00 13.80
CA PHE A 246 4.58 12.11 14.91
C PHE A 246 3.33 11.73 15.71
N GLY A 247 2.51 12.73 16.06
CA GLY A 247 1.25 12.50 16.78
C GLY A 247 0.31 11.61 15.97
N SER A 248 0.10 11.95 14.70
CA SER A 248 -0.75 11.17 13.80
C SER A 248 -0.26 9.74 13.58
N PHE A 249 1.06 9.54 13.55
CA PHE A 249 1.67 8.21 13.47
C PHE A 249 1.38 7.40 14.73
N LEU A 250 1.56 7.99 15.93
CA LEU A 250 1.22 7.33 17.18
C LEU A 250 -0.26 6.98 17.27
N ASP A 251 -1.15 7.91 16.96
CA ASP A 251 -2.61 7.68 16.99
C ASP A 251 -3.00 6.53 16.05
N MET A 252 -2.40 6.47 14.87
CA MET A 252 -2.59 5.36 13.92
C MET A 252 -2.07 4.04 14.49
N MET A 253 -0.89 4.02 15.09
CA MET A 253 -0.33 2.81 15.69
C MET A 253 -1.14 2.33 16.88
N GLU A 254 -1.64 3.22 17.73
CA GLU A 254 -2.53 2.86 18.82
C GLU A 254 -3.83 2.25 18.31
N THR A 255 -4.40 2.81 17.23
CA THR A 255 -5.59 2.24 16.58
C THR A 255 -5.33 0.83 16.06
N ILE A 256 -4.19 0.59 15.39
CA ILE A 256 -3.82 -0.74 14.90
C ILE A 256 -3.60 -1.72 16.06
N GLN A 257 -2.88 -1.30 17.11
CA GLN A 257 -2.65 -2.13 18.29
C GLN A 257 -3.95 -2.49 19.00
N MET A 258 -4.87 -1.54 19.13
CA MET A 258 -6.20 -1.79 19.70
C MET A 258 -6.98 -2.79 18.86
N ALA A 259 -6.99 -2.66 17.53
CA ALA A 259 -7.65 -3.61 16.64
C ALA A 259 -7.07 -5.03 16.80
N LYS A 260 -5.75 -5.16 16.91
CA LYS A 260 -5.08 -6.45 17.14
C LYS A 260 -5.43 -7.08 18.48
N ARG A 261 -5.50 -6.28 19.55
CA ARG A 261 -5.91 -6.76 20.88
C ARG A 261 -7.37 -7.21 20.88
N ASN A 262 -8.26 -6.44 20.27
CA ASN A 262 -9.67 -6.81 20.15
C ASN A 262 -9.82 -8.12 19.39
N ALA A 263 -9.09 -8.31 18.30
CA ALA A 263 -9.12 -9.57 17.55
C ALA A 263 -8.59 -10.78 18.35
N LEU A 264 -7.62 -10.59 19.26
CA LEU A 264 -7.18 -11.64 20.18
C LEU A 264 -8.24 -11.94 21.26
N LEU A 265 -8.95 -10.93 21.73
CA LEU A 265 -10.03 -11.10 22.71
C LEU A 265 -11.22 -11.83 22.08
N ASP A 266 -11.62 -11.47 20.86
CA ASP A 266 -12.73 -12.12 20.15
C ASP A 266 -12.43 -13.60 19.80
N TYR A 267 -11.16 -13.99 19.77
CA TYR A 267 -10.74 -15.36 19.49
C TYR A 267 -10.80 -16.26 20.74
N ASN A 268 -10.63 -15.70 21.94
CA ASN A 268 -10.57 -16.43 23.21
C ASN A 268 -11.94 -16.46 23.91
#